data_AF-A0A6N7ZQ64-F1
#
_entry.id   AF-A0A6N7ZQ64-F1
#
_cell.length_a   1.000
_cell.length_b   1.000
_cell.length_c   1.000
_cell.angle_alpha   90.00
_cell.angle_beta   90.00
_cell.angle_gamma   90.00
#
_symmetry.space_group_name_H-M   'P 1'
#
loop_
_entity.id
_entity.type
_entity.pdbx_description
1 polymer ?
#
loop_
_entity_poly.entity_id
_entity_poly.type
_entity_poly.pdbx_seq_one_letter_code
_entity_poly.pdbx_strand_id
1 'polypeptide(L)'
;GQAEPELPDPAGFCDLAALRAELKKVLPDHMIPSRFAGLASLPLTASGKIDHKALPDVAGSVARSAFAAPVTASEQQVADAFCALLDVEQAGRHDGFFELGGHSLSAVRLVARLEQHTGQALGVRDVFEEPTVAGLAARLEAAGGQRDSLPLVAVDRAKPVPLSFAQERLWFLDRLDARAGRAYHMETAFRIDGAVDVRALDRALVRLVTRHEVLRTVFAADGAGVPHQVVRDVPDSGLLTVEDASGLDMPDLMARLATLLARPFDLETGPLFRAHLLARGTPADVLVLGGHHAVLDGWSLGILFRELAELYREATGGPAAGLMALPVRYADYAHWQRQVLSADRLAAETGWWQETLSGVPEAITLPFDRPRPQVMDYAGGVVPLTVGRAVTGQLKGLARQTGATLFMVLEAAFSALLSRLGAGRDVVVGTP
;
A
#
# COMPACT_ATOMS: atom_id res chain seq x y z
N GLY A 1 19.59 30.03 46.28
CA GLY A 1 20.44 29.03 45.60
C GLY A 1 19.95 27.66 46.00
N GLN A 2 19.14 27.03 45.15
CA GLN A 2 18.85 25.62 45.25
C GLN A 2 19.48 25.00 44.01
N ALA A 3 20.48 24.15 44.23
CA ALA A 3 21.15 23.41 43.17
C ALA A 3 20.14 22.46 42.51
N GLU A 4 20.11 22.45 41.18
CA GLU A 4 19.47 21.37 40.42
C GLU A 4 20.09 20.04 40.86
N PRO A 5 19.29 18.98 41.06
CA PRO A 5 19.85 17.68 41.36
C PRO A 5 20.58 17.17 40.12
N GLU A 6 21.91 17.12 40.21
CA GLU A 6 22.74 16.42 39.23
C GLU A 6 22.23 14.98 39.07
N LEU A 7 21.84 14.63 37.85
CA LEU A 7 21.49 13.27 37.50
C LEU A 7 22.74 12.39 37.68
N PRO A 8 22.69 11.32 38.49
CA PRO A 8 23.82 10.41 38.61
C PRO A 8 24.14 9.77 37.25
N ASP A 9 25.42 9.56 36.99
CA ASP A 9 25.91 8.91 35.77
C ASP A 9 25.17 7.57 35.53
N PRO A 10 24.42 7.42 34.43
CA PRO A 10 23.63 6.21 34.14
C PRO A 10 24.50 4.95 34.00
N ALA A 11 25.82 5.09 33.83
CA ALA A 11 26.77 3.98 33.81
C ALA A 11 26.80 3.17 35.12
N GLY A 12 26.31 3.73 36.24
CA GLY A 12 26.35 3.08 37.55
C GLY A 12 25.27 2.02 37.82
N PHE A 13 24.15 1.99 37.07
CA PHE A 13 22.98 1.17 37.43
C PHE A 13 22.70 -0.01 36.49
N CYS A 14 22.97 0.10 35.19
CA CYS A 14 22.78 -0.97 34.22
C CYS A 14 23.43 -0.59 32.88
N ASP A 15 24.02 -1.54 32.16
CA ASP A 15 24.40 -1.32 30.76
C ASP A 15 23.14 -1.16 29.89
N LEU A 16 22.84 0.09 29.52
CA LEU A 16 21.66 0.44 28.73
C LEU A 16 21.70 -0.20 27.32
N ALA A 17 22.88 -0.42 26.76
CA ALA A 17 23.02 -1.09 25.47
C ALA A 17 22.67 -2.59 25.61
N ALA A 18 23.13 -3.24 26.67
CA ALA A 18 22.75 -4.61 27.00
C ALA A 18 21.24 -4.74 27.28
N LEU A 19 20.66 -3.82 28.07
CA LEU A 19 19.21 -3.82 28.35
C LEU A 19 18.38 -3.69 27.08
N ARG A 20 18.77 -2.78 26.17
CA ARG A 20 18.07 -2.61 24.89
C ARG A 20 18.24 -3.83 23.99
N ALA A 21 19.42 -4.45 23.97
CA ALA A 21 19.68 -5.67 23.23
C ALA A 21 18.80 -6.83 23.73
N GLU A 22 18.60 -6.96 25.04
CA GLU A 22 17.66 -7.94 25.61
C GLU A 22 16.21 -7.62 25.27
N LEU A 23 15.79 -6.35 25.37
CA LEU A 23 14.42 -5.94 25.00
C LEU A 23 14.13 -6.19 23.51
N LYS A 24 15.11 -5.99 22.62
CA LYS A 24 14.99 -6.29 21.19
C LYS A 24 14.72 -7.77 20.88
N LYS A 25 15.07 -8.69 21.78
CA LYS A 25 14.77 -10.12 21.59
C LYS A 25 13.28 -10.42 21.80
N VAL A 26 12.56 -9.58 22.54
CA VAL A 26 11.18 -9.85 22.99
C VAL A 26 10.16 -8.79 22.58
N LEU A 27 10.60 -7.58 22.18
CA LEU A 27 9.73 -6.46 21.80
C LEU A 27 10.04 -5.92 20.39
N PRO A 28 9.02 -5.50 19.62
CA PRO A 28 9.21 -4.68 18.40
C PRO A 28 9.78 -3.28 18.72
N ASP A 29 10.56 -2.67 17.81
CA ASP A 29 11.28 -1.40 18.10
C ASP A 29 10.38 -0.24 18.52
N HIS A 30 9.16 -0.13 18.00
CA HIS A 30 8.21 0.93 18.41
C HIS A 30 7.68 0.75 19.84
N MET A 31 7.86 -0.43 20.44
CA MET A 31 7.52 -0.71 21.85
C MET A 31 8.73 -0.59 22.77
N ILE A 32 9.94 -0.47 22.22
CA ILE A 32 11.14 -0.27 23.00
C ILE A 32 11.24 1.24 23.29
N PRO A 33 11.25 1.65 24.57
CA PRO A 33 11.38 3.05 24.93
C PRO A 33 12.55 3.69 24.18
N SER A 34 12.32 4.87 23.62
CA SER A 34 13.36 5.63 22.94
C SER A 34 14.46 6.09 23.90
N ARG A 35 14.12 6.23 25.20
CA ARG A 35 14.98 6.70 26.29
C ARG A 35 14.83 5.81 27.52
N PHE A 36 15.94 5.63 28.26
CA PHE A 36 15.97 4.93 29.54
C PHE A 36 16.61 5.87 30.58
N ALA A 37 16.03 5.94 31.78
CA ALA A 37 16.58 6.71 32.89
C ALA A 37 16.75 5.78 34.09
N GLY A 38 17.97 5.77 34.66
CA GLY A 38 18.24 5.10 35.93
C GLY A 38 17.71 5.95 37.09
N LEU A 39 16.92 5.34 37.97
CA LEU A 39 16.45 5.98 39.19
C LEU A 39 16.85 5.11 40.38
N ALA A 40 17.42 5.70 41.43
CA ALA A 40 17.72 4.98 42.67
C ALA A 40 16.43 4.51 43.38
N SER A 41 15.33 5.23 43.22
CA SER A 41 13.99 4.85 43.69
C SER A 41 12.91 5.56 42.88
N LEU A 42 11.72 4.97 42.79
CA LEU A 42 10.57 5.61 42.14
C LEU A 42 9.95 6.66 43.08
N PRO A 43 9.72 7.90 42.63
CA PRO A 43 9.05 8.91 43.44
C PRO A 43 7.60 8.49 43.67
N LEU A 44 7.14 8.60 44.92
CA LEU A 44 5.78 8.25 45.32
C LEU A 44 5.03 9.48 45.82
N THR A 45 3.75 9.57 45.47
CA THR A 45 2.81 10.51 46.07
C THR A 45 2.54 10.16 47.53
N ALA A 46 1.94 11.07 48.30
CA ALA A 46 1.49 10.81 49.68
C ALA A 46 0.51 9.62 49.81
N SER A 47 -0.09 9.17 48.71
CA SER A 47 -0.97 7.99 48.64
C SER A 47 -0.25 6.67 48.35
N GLY A 48 1.08 6.69 48.18
CA GLY A 48 1.88 5.50 47.84
C GLY A 48 1.88 5.11 46.36
N LYS A 49 1.21 5.88 45.47
CA LYS A 49 1.27 5.68 44.01
C LYS A 49 2.45 6.43 43.39
N ILE A 50 2.95 5.96 42.25
CA ILE A 50 4.03 6.62 41.49
C ILE A 50 3.64 8.06 41.14
N ASP A 51 4.50 9.01 41.48
CA ASP A 51 4.33 10.41 41.09
C ASP A 51 4.99 10.65 39.72
N HIS A 52 4.18 10.55 38.68
CA HIS A 52 4.62 10.77 37.29
C HIS A 52 5.14 12.20 37.04
N LYS A 53 4.75 13.20 37.84
CA LYS A 53 5.20 14.58 37.67
C LYS A 53 6.58 14.83 38.29
N ALA A 54 6.98 13.98 39.23
CA ALA A 54 8.28 14.02 39.89
C ALA A 54 9.34 13.16 39.19
N LEU A 55 8.99 12.48 38.10
CA LEU A 55 9.97 11.77 37.26
C LEU A 55 10.87 12.80 36.55
N PRO A 56 12.20 12.61 36.55
CA PRO A 56 13.10 13.54 35.88
C PRO A 56 12.91 13.52 34.37
N ASP A 57 13.12 14.67 33.74
CA ASP A 57 13.17 14.77 32.28
C ASP A 57 14.45 14.11 31.76
N VAL A 58 14.32 13.30 30.73
CA VAL A 58 15.42 12.51 30.18
C VAL A 58 16.00 13.28 28.99
N ALA A 59 16.83 14.29 29.30
CA ALA A 59 17.58 15.06 28.32
C ALA A 59 18.97 14.43 28.10
N GLY A 60 19.19 13.85 26.92
CA GLY A 60 20.49 13.37 26.46
C GLY A 60 20.70 11.85 26.57
N SER A 61 21.45 11.33 25.58
CA SER A 61 21.89 9.94 25.39
C SER A 61 20.89 8.99 24.72
N VAL A 62 20.91 9.04 23.38
CA VAL A 62 20.35 8.02 22.49
C VAL A 62 21.44 7.00 22.18
N ALA A 63 21.44 5.86 22.87
CA ALA A 63 22.25 4.71 22.44
C ALA A 63 21.52 3.96 21.32
N ARG A 64 21.60 4.51 20.10
CA ARG A 64 21.56 3.72 18.84
C ARG A 64 22.93 3.02 18.69
N SER A 65 23.14 2.23 17.65
CA SER A 65 24.51 2.09 17.10
C SER A 65 25.13 3.49 17.08
N ALA A 66 26.40 3.65 17.49
CA ALA A 66 27.02 4.96 17.71
C ALA A 66 26.58 5.95 16.63
N PHE A 67 25.71 6.90 17.01
CA PHE A 67 25.04 7.76 16.05
C PHE A 67 26.11 8.55 15.31
N ALA A 68 26.34 8.17 14.06
CA ALA A 68 27.23 8.87 13.17
C ALA A 68 26.35 9.73 12.28
N ALA A 69 26.49 11.05 12.40
CA ALA A 69 25.78 11.97 11.53
C ALA A 69 26.18 11.73 10.06
N PRO A 70 25.27 11.94 9.10
CA PRO A 70 25.61 12.05 7.68
C PRO A 70 26.78 13.03 7.49
N VAL A 71 27.77 12.64 6.70
CA VAL A 71 29.02 13.41 6.50
C VAL A 71 29.03 14.07 5.12
N THR A 72 28.51 13.38 4.10
CA THR A 72 28.46 13.91 2.72
C THR A 72 27.11 14.52 2.39
N ALA A 73 27.06 15.37 1.36
CA ALA A 73 25.81 15.92 0.85
C ALA A 73 24.84 14.80 0.40
N SER A 74 25.37 13.76 -0.25
CA SER A 74 24.60 12.58 -0.67
C SER A 74 24.04 11.82 0.53
N GLU A 75 24.84 11.63 1.59
CA GLU A 75 24.38 11.01 2.84
C GLU A 75 23.26 11.85 3.49
N GLN A 76 23.37 13.17 3.49
CA GLN A 76 22.32 14.05 4.02
C GLN A 76 21.02 13.92 3.21
N GLN A 77 21.10 13.89 1.89
CA GLN A 77 19.93 13.71 1.01
C GLN A 77 19.23 12.38 1.26
N VAL A 78 19.99 11.30 1.44
CA VAL A 78 19.42 9.98 1.77
C VAL A 78 18.79 9.99 3.17
N ALA A 79 19.47 10.57 4.16
CA ALA A 79 18.95 10.66 5.53
C ALA A 79 17.64 11.47 5.59
N ASP A 80 17.56 12.59 4.87
CA ASP A 80 16.36 13.42 4.77
C ASP A 80 15.21 12.65 4.10
N ALA A 81 15.52 11.87 3.06
CA ALA A 81 14.55 11.01 2.39
C ALA A 81 14.02 9.91 3.32
N PHE A 82 14.88 9.31 4.15
CA PHE A 82 14.47 8.34 5.17
C PHE A 82 13.54 8.97 6.19
N CYS A 83 13.93 10.13 6.76
CA CYS A 83 13.15 10.85 7.76
C CYS A 83 11.75 11.21 7.23
N ALA A 84 11.69 11.77 6.01
CA ALA A 84 10.43 12.16 5.39
C ALA A 84 9.51 10.98 5.03
N LEU A 85 10.06 9.80 4.72
CA LEU A 85 9.27 8.64 4.32
C LEU A 85 8.85 7.73 5.48
N LEU A 86 9.70 7.62 6.50
CA LEU A 86 9.50 6.73 7.63
C LEU A 86 8.97 7.44 8.88
N ASP A 87 8.79 8.76 8.81
CA ASP A 87 8.33 9.60 9.92
C ASP A 87 9.24 9.45 11.15
N VAL A 88 10.55 9.46 10.90
CA VAL A 88 11.59 9.40 11.94
C VAL A 88 12.29 10.75 12.04
N GLU A 89 12.59 11.18 13.28
CA GLU A 89 13.17 12.49 13.54
C GLU A 89 14.58 12.66 12.96
N GLN A 90 15.38 11.58 13.01
CA GLN A 90 16.77 11.57 12.54
C GLN A 90 17.14 10.18 12.04
N ALA A 91 17.94 10.13 10.97
CA ALA A 91 18.57 8.93 10.43
C ALA A 91 20.09 9.12 10.42
N GLY A 92 20.81 8.23 11.10
CA GLY A 92 22.27 8.19 11.11
C GLY A 92 22.84 7.51 9.87
N ARG A 93 24.12 7.75 9.60
CA ARG A 93 24.90 7.22 8.48
C ARG A 93 24.79 5.68 8.32
N HIS A 94 24.71 4.97 9.43
CA HIS A 94 24.65 3.51 9.47
C HIS A 94 23.25 2.96 9.75
N ASP A 95 22.23 3.82 9.86
CA ASP A 95 20.86 3.36 10.09
C ASP A 95 20.34 2.71 8.80
N GLY A 96 19.81 1.48 8.94
CA GLY A 96 19.24 0.71 7.84
C GLY A 96 17.78 1.08 7.55
N PHE A 97 17.42 1.21 6.28
CA PHE A 97 16.08 1.58 5.83
C PHE A 97 14.97 0.67 6.41
N PHE A 98 15.18 -0.64 6.36
CA PHE A 98 14.21 -1.63 6.85
C PHE A 98 14.18 -1.73 8.38
N GLU A 99 15.29 -1.39 9.04
CA GLU A 99 15.35 -1.33 10.51
C GLU A 99 14.51 -0.17 11.05
N LEU A 100 14.55 0.97 10.36
CA LEU A 100 13.75 2.16 10.65
C LEU A 100 12.26 2.01 10.27
N GLY A 101 11.83 0.83 9.82
CA GLY A 101 10.43 0.55 9.50
C GLY A 101 10.09 0.64 8.01
N GLY A 102 11.09 0.79 7.15
CA GLY A 102 10.91 0.69 5.70
C GLY A 102 10.39 -0.68 5.26
N HIS A 103 9.67 -0.68 4.14
CA HIS A 103 9.12 -1.87 3.47
C HIS A 103 9.20 -1.67 1.95
N SER A 104 8.85 -2.69 1.15
CA SER A 104 9.04 -2.68 -0.31
C SER A 104 8.43 -1.44 -0.99
N LEU A 105 7.20 -1.07 -0.62
CA LEU A 105 6.55 0.11 -1.17
C LEU A 105 7.19 1.44 -0.74
N SER A 106 7.69 1.57 0.49
CA SER A 106 8.44 2.76 0.88
C SER A 106 9.83 2.79 0.22
N ALA A 107 10.42 1.64 -0.10
CA ALA A 107 11.68 1.56 -0.87
C ALA A 107 11.50 2.07 -2.31
N VAL A 108 10.39 1.74 -2.97
CA VAL A 108 10.04 2.32 -4.29
C VAL A 108 9.90 3.84 -4.19
N ARG A 109 9.21 4.34 -3.15
CA ARG A 109 9.06 5.79 -2.91
C ARG A 109 10.39 6.47 -2.60
N LEU A 110 11.29 5.78 -1.90
CA LEU A 110 12.64 6.26 -1.61
C LEU A 110 13.44 6.46 -2.90
N VAL A 111 13.49 5.44 -3.76
CA VAL A 111 14.19 5.52 -5.05
C VAL A 111 13.64 6.66 -5.90
N ALA A 112 12.32 6.75 -6.07
CA ALA A 112 11.69 7.81 -6.86
C ALA A 112 11.98 9.21 -6.29
N ARG A 113 11.97 9.36 -4.96
CA ARG A 113 12.28 10.64 -4.30
C ARG A 113 13.74 11.02 -4.49
N LEU A 114 14.67 10.08 -4.33
CA LEU A 114 16.09 10.33 -4.54
C LEU A 114 16.35 10.73 -5.98
N GLU A 115 15.82 9.99 -6.96
CA GLU A 115 15.94 10.31 -8.37
C GLU A 115 15.40 11.71 -8.71
N GLN A 116 14.28 12.11 -8.13
CA GLN A 116 13.73 13.47 -8.31
C GLN A 116 14.63 14.59 -7.78
N HIS A 117 15.40 14.35 -6.71
CA HIS A 117 16.22 15.39 -6.08
C HIS A 117 17.67 15.37 -6.56
N THR A 118 18.19 14.21 -6.97
CA THR A 118 19.59 14.04 -7.38
C THR A 118 19.77 13.92 -8.88
N GLY A 119 18.71 13.57 -9.62
CA GLY A 119 18.77 13.22 -11.04
C GLY A 119 19.48 11.87 -11.31
N GLN A 120 19.91 11.17 -10.25
CA GLN A 120 20.59 9.89 -10.33
C GLN A 120 19.62 8.76 -10.02
N ALA A 121 19.69 7.70 -10.80
CA ALA A 121 18.69 6.67 -10.72
C ALA A 121 19.19 5.41 -10.03
N LEU A 122 18.73 5.20 -8.81
CA LEU A 122 18.88 3.94 -8.09
C LEU A 122 17.86 2.91 -8.56
N GLY A 123 18.18 1.63 -8.46
CA GLY A 123 17.21 0.55 -8.50
C GLY A 123 16.67 0.26 -7.11
N VAL A 124 15.46 -0.30 -7.03
CA VAL A 124 14.94 -0.86 -5.76
C VAL A 124 15.91 -1.90 -5.20
N ARG A 125 16.58 -2.66 -6.09
CA ARG A 125 17.64 -3.61 -5.73
C ARG A 125 18.79 -2.97 -4.94
N ASP A 126 19.18 -1.75 -5.27
CA ASP A 126 20.25 -1.05 -4.54
C ASP A 126 19.84 -0.77 -3.08
N VAL A 127 18.56 -0.51 -2.82
CA VAL A 127 18.02 -0.35 -1.45
C VAL A 127 18.12 -1.64 -0.64
N PHE A 128 18.01 -2.81 -1.29
CA PHE A 128 18.14 -4.10 -0.62
C PHE A 128 19.60 -4.53 -0.44
N GLU A 129 20.46 -4.26 -1.43
CA GLU A 129 21.88 -4.59 -1.36
C GLU A 129 22.64 -3.68 -0.36
N GLU A 130 22.31 -2.39 -0.35
CA GLU A 130 23.00 -1.36 0.44
C GLU A 130 21.99 -0.56 1.28
N PRO A 131 21.30 -1.15 2.28
CA PRO A 131 20.14 -0.54 2.93
C PRO A 131 20.46 0.64 3.85
N THR A 132 21.72 1.00 4.04
CA THR A 132 22.14 2.06 4.96
C THR A 132 22.22 3.42 4.26
N VAL A 133 22.14 4.51 5.02
CA VAL A 133 22.34 5.87 4.49
C VAL A 133 23.67 5.99 3.73
N ALA A 134 24.77 5.51 4.31
CA ALA A 134 26.08 5.51 3.65
C ALA A 134 26.12 4.64 2.40
N GLY A 135 25.54 3.43 2.46
CA GLY A 135 25.54 2.50 1.34
C GLY A 135 24.79 3.06 0.13
N LEU A 136 23.60 3.63 0.36
CA LEU A 136 22.84 4.26 -0.72
C LEU A 136 23.49 5.54 -1.23
N ALA A 137 24.10 6.34 -0.37
CA ALA A 137 24.84 7.52 -0.77
C ALA A 137 26.03 7.14 -1.69
N ALA A 138 26.77 6.09 -1.35
CA ALA A 138 27.84 5.57 -2.19
C ALA A 138 27.31 5.05 -3.54
N ARG A 139 26.15 4.38 -3.56
CA ARG A 139 25.50 3.93 -4.80
C ARG A 139 25.04 5.11 -5.66
N LEU A 140 24.52 6.18 -5.06
CA LEU A 140 24.17 7.42 -5.76
C LEU A 140 25.42 8.03 -6.41
N GLU A 141 26.48 8.23 -5.63
CA GLU A 141 27.73 8.81 -6.12
C GLU A 141 28.38 7.96 -7.24
N ALA A 142 28.29 6.63 -7.14
CA ALA A 142 28.77 5.70 -8.16
C ALA A 142 27.88 5.65 -9.41
N ALA A 143 26.57 5.91 -9.27
CA ALA A 143 25.62 6.05 -10.36
C ALA A 143 25.83 7.40 -11.08
N GLY A 144 27.00 7.56 -11.71
CA GLY A 144 27.36 8.73 -12.52
C GLY A 144 26.60 8.86 -13.85
N GLY A 145 25.55 8.05 -14.05
CA GLY A 145 24.70 8.07 -15.23
C GLY A 145 23.29 8.54 -14.88
N GLN A 146 22.83 9.60 -15.55
CA GLN A 146 21.41 9.90 -15.66
C GLN A 146 20.72 8.69 -16.30
N ARG A 147 19.65 8.14 -15.69
CA ARG A 147 18.78 7.26 -16.47
C ARG A 147 18.13 8.11 -17.55
N ASP A 148 18.16 7.64 -18.79
CA ASP A 148 17.21 8.07 -19.83
C ASP A 148 15.81 7.69 -19.35
N SER A 149 15.23 8.55 -18.52
CA SER A 149 13.85 8.45 -18.06
C SER A 149 13.03 9.42 -18.89
N LEU A 150 12.07 8.88 -19.65
CA LEU A 150 11.04 9.73 -20.23
C LEU A 150 10.20 10.29 -19.09
N PRO A 151 10.01 11.62 -18.98
CA PRO A 151 9.21 12.18 -17.90
C PRO A 151 7.74 11.83 -18.09
N LEU A 152 7.05 11.55 -16.98
CA LEU A 152 5.59 11.39 -16.98
C LEU A 152 4.93 12.77 -17.02
N VAL A 153 4.37 13.13 -18.18
CA VAL A 153 3.75 14.43 -18.45
C VAL A 153 2.32 14.29 -18.93
N ALA A 154 1.53 15.35 -18.79
CA ALA A 154 0.16 15.39 -19.30
C ALA A 154 0.14 15.24 -20.83
N VAL A 155 -0.71 14.33 -21.34
CA VAL A 155 -0.84 14.04 -22.77
C VAL A 155 -2.09 14.67 -23.38
N ASP A 156 -2.02 14.98 -24.67
CA ASP A 156 -3.17 15.50 -25.43
C ASP A 156 -4.30 14.47 -25.51
N ARG A 157 -5.47 14.83 -24.96
CA ARG A 157 -6.67 13.98 -24.91
C ARG A 157 -7.45 13.95 -26.24
N ALA A 158 -7.08 14.76 -27.23
CA ALA A 158 -7.68 14.71 -28.56
C ALA A 158 -7.29 13.44 -29.35
N LYS A 159 -6.23 12.74 -28.91
CA LYS A 159 -5.77 11.48 -29.51
C LYS A 159 -6.26 10.28 -28.70
N PRO A 160 -6.47 9.11 -29.35
CA PRO A 160 -6.74 7.87 -28.63
C PRO A 160 -5.67 7.58 -27.59
N VAL A 161 -6.08 7.37 -26.35
CA VAL A 161 -5.19 7.01 -25.26
C VAL A 161 -5.11 5.48 -25.20
N PRO A 162 -3.92 4.86 -25.28
CA PRO A 162 -3.81 3.39 -25.21
C PRO A 162 -4.20 2.90 -23.81
N LEU A 163 -4.56 1.62 -23.69
CA LEU A 163 -4.63 0.96 -22.39
C LEU A 163 -3.21 0.81 -21.82
N SER A 164 -3.07 0.86 -20.49
CA SER A 164 -1.86 0.34 -19.84
C SER A 164 -1.77 -1.18 -20.06
N PHE A 165 -0.60 -1.79 -19.88
CA PHE A 165 -0.47 -3.25 -20.01
C PHE A 165 -1.38 -4.01 -19.03
N ALA A 166 -1.58 -3.46 -17.81
CA ALA A 166 -2.50 -4.03 -16.83
C ALA A 166 -3.97 -3.94 -17.27
N GLN A 167 -4.38 -2.79 -17.83
CA GLN A 167 -5.72 -2.62 -18.38
C GLN A 167 -5.95 -3.55 -19.58
N GLU A 168 -4.98 -3.66 -20.50
CA GLU A 168 -5.07 -4.51 -21.69
C GLU A 168 -5.25 -5.98 -21.30
N ARG A 169 -4.50 -6.48 -20.31
CA ARG A 169 -4.69 -7.81 -19.74
C ARG A 169 -6.13 -8.02 -19.25
N LEU A 170 -6.66 -7.09 -18.44
CA LEU A 170 -7.99 -7.23 -17.86
C LEU A 170 -9.09 -7.14 -18.92
N TRP A 171 -8.93 -6.26 -19.91
CA TRP A 171 -9.84 -6.16 -21.06
C TRP A 171 -9.84 -7.44 -21.89
N PHE A 172 -8.66 -8.03 -22.12
CA PHE A 172 -8.55 -9.32 -22.80
C PHE A 172 -9.25 -10.45 -22.02
N LEU A 173 -9.02 -10.55 -20.71
CA LEU A 173 -9.62 -11.60 -19.87
C LEU A 173 -11.15 -11.49 -19.83
N ASP A 174 -11.69 -10.28 -19.72
CA ASP A 174 -13.14 -10.03 -19.74
C ASP A 174 -13.79 -10.52 -21.04
N ARG A 175 -13.14 -10.32 -22.18
CA ARG A 175 -13.61 -10.80 -23.50
C ARG A 175 -13.41 -12.30 -23.72
N LEU A 176 -12.39 -12.88 -23.08
CA LEU A 176 -12.08 -14.30 -23.22
C LEU A 176 -13.12 -15.16 -22.50
N ASP A 177 -13.48 -14.78 -21.28
CA ASP A 177 -14.47 -15.48 -20.45
C ASP A 177 -15.18 -14.49 -19.52
N ALA A 178 -16.50 -14.37 -19.65
CA ALA A 178 -17.31 -13.53 -18.78
C ALA A 178 -17.18 -13.89 -17.28
N ARG A 179 -16.82 -15.14 -16.96
CA ARG A 179 -16.51 -15.55 -15.56
C ARG A 179 -15.19 -14.96 -15.09
N ALA A 180 -14.20 -14.86 -15.96
CA ALA A 180 -12.93 -14.22 -15.67
C ALA A 180 -13.13 -12.73 -15.39
N GLY A 181 -13.95 -12.04 -16.19
CA GLY A 181 -14.32 -10.63 -15.94
C GLY A 181 -14.89 -10.41 -14.53
N ARG A 182 -15.82 -11.28 -14.11
CA ARG A 182 -16.42 -11.21 -12.76
C ARG A 182 -15.42 -11.44 -11.61
N ALA A 183 -14.35 -12.19 -11.84
CA ALA A 183 -13.32 -12.41 -10.83
C ALA A 183 -12.51 -11.16 -10.48
N TYR A 184 -12.63 -10.08 -11.28
CA TYR A 184 -11.93 -8.81 -11.09
C TYR A 184 -12.85 -7.67 -10.62
N HIS A 185 -13.98 -8.01 -10.00
CA HIS A 185 -14.78 -7.02 -9.27
C HIS A 185 -14.08 -6.63 -7.96
N MET A 186 -13.96 -5.34 -7.70
CA MET A 186 -13.43 -4.74 -6.48
C MET A 186 -14.52 -3.89 -5.83
N GLU A 187 -15.54 -4.55 -5.29
CA GLU A 187 -16.66 -3.93 -4.59
C GLU A 187 -16.72 -4.40 -3.13
N THR A 188 -17.14 -3.52 -2.24
CA THR A 188 -17.34 -3.87 -0.83
C THR A 188 -18.53 -3.13 -0.23
N ALA A 189 -19.10 -3.70 0.83
CA ALA A 189 -20.26 -3.17 1.53
C ALA A 189 -19.84 -2.58 2.89
N PHE A 190 -20.19 -1.32 3.11
CA PHE A 190 -19.89 -0.58 4.33
C PHE A 190 -21.16 -0.35 5.12
N ARG A 191 -21.12 -0.70 6.40
CA ARG A 191 -22.15 -0.25 7.35
C ARG A 191 -21.88 1.20 7.71
N ILE A 192 -22.88 2.05 7.59
CA ILE A 192 -22.82 3.45 8.03
C ILE A 192 -23.73 3.61 9.24
N ASP A 193 -23.09 3.81 10.40
CA ASP A 193 -23.81 4.06 11.64
C ASP A 193 -24.22 5.55 11.68
N GLY A 194 -25.52 5.82 11.74
CA GLY A 194 -26.08 7.19 11.77
C GLY A 194 -26.78 7.59 10.47
N ALA A 195 -27.25 8.84 10.42
CA ALA A 195 -28.00 9.36 9.28
C ALA A 195 -27.07 9.76 8.13
N VAL A 196 -27.37 9.28 6.92
CA VAL A 196 -26.65 9.66 5.70
C VAL A 196 -27.38 10.80 4.99
N ASP A 197 -26.73 11.95 4.83
CA ASP A 197 -27.14 12.96 3.84
C ASP A 197 -26.88 12.43 2.42
N VAL A 198 -27.91 11.84 1.82
CA VAL A 198 -27.89 11.26 0.47
C VAL A 198 -27.46 12.27 -0.59
N ARG A 199 -27.90 13.53 -0.49
CA ARG A 199 -27.58 14.57 -1.49
C ARG A 199 -26.14 15.03 -1.35
N ALA A 200 -25.62 15.12 -0.13
CA ALA A 200 -24.21 15.41 0.08
C ALA A 200 -23.31 14.26 -0.41
N LEU A 201 -23.73 13.00 -0.23
CA LEU A 201 -23.00 11.83 -0.71
C LEU A 201 -22.94 11.79 -2.24
N ASP A 202 -24.06 12.02 -2.92
CA ASP A 202 -24.08 12.08 -4.39
C ASP A 202 -23.20 13.22 -4.93
N ARG A 203 -23.26 14.42 -4.34
CA ARG A 203 -22.36 15.54 -4.73
C ARG A 203 -20.88 15.23 -4.50
N ALA A 204 -20.57 14.54 -3.41
CA ALA A 204 -19.20 14.10 -3.12
C ALA A 204 -18.70 13.09 -4.17
N LEU A 205 -19.56 12.15 -4.59
CA LEU A 205 -19.26 11.19 -5.66
C LEU A 205 -19.06 11.89 -7.00
N VAL A 206 -19.90 12.88 -7.36
CA VAL A 206 -19.73 13.68 -8.58
C VAL A 206 -18.36 14.33 -8.61
N ARG A 207 -17.99 15.03 -7.53
CA ARG A 207 -16.66 15.65 -7.42
C ARG A 207 -15.50 14.65 -7.51
N LEU A 208 -15.66 13.47 -6.90
CA LEU A 208 -14.65 12.41 -6.93
C LEU A 208 -14.44 11.86 -8.35
N VAL A 209 -15.53 11.56 -9.06
CA VAL A 209 -15.50 11.06 -10.44
C VAL A 209 -15.04 12.13 -11.43
N THR A 210 -15.37 13.41 -11.21
CA THR A 210 -14.80 14.54 -11.96
C THR A 210 -13.29 14.62 -11.79
N ARG A 211 -12.79 14.45 -10.57
CA ARG A 211 -11.37 14.53 -10.25
C ARG A 211 -10.56 13.39 -10.85
N HIS A 212 -11.07 12.16 -10.76
CA HIS A 212 -10.39 10.95 -11.21
C HIS A 212 -10.99 10.41 -12.51
N GLU A 213 -10.41 10.81 -13.65
CA GLU A 213 -10.85 10.41 -14.99
C GLU A 213 -11.03 8.89 -15.13
N VAL A 214 -10.17 8.10 -14.48
CA VAL A 214 -10.21 6.63 -14.54
C VAL A 214 -11.53 6.04 -14.03
N LEU A 215 -12.24 6.69 -13.11
CA LEU A 215 -13.52 6.21 -12.57
C LEU A 215 -14.68 6.34 -13.58
N ARG A 216 -14.50 7.17 -14.62
CA ARG A 216 -15.44 7.37 -15.74
C ARG A 216 -14.85 6.89 -17.08
N THR A 217 -13.76 6.14 -17.04
CA THR A 217 -13.14 5.56 -18.24
C THR A 217 -13.80 4.23 -18.59
N VAL A 218 -14.02 4.01 -19.87
CA VAL A 218 -14.36 2.72 -20.47
C VAL A 218 -13.33 2.38 -21.56
N PHE A 219 -13.39 1.17 -22.11
CA PHE A 219 -12.43 0.64 -23.07
C PHE A 219 -13.12 0.24 -24.36
N ALA A 220 -12.76 0.88 -25.46
CA ALA A 220 -13.29 0.57 -26.79
C ALA A 220 -12.18 0.04 -27.70
N ALA A 221 -12.55 -0.69 -28.74
CA ALA A 221 -11.63 -1.06 -29.82
C ALA A 221 -11.92 -0.21 -31.06
N ASP A 222 -10.87 0.17 -31.79
CA ASP A 222 -11.04 0.79 -33.10
C ASP A 222 -11.43 -0.23 -34.18
N GLY A 223 -11.59 0.23 -35.42
CA GLY A 223 -11.94 -0.65 -36.55
C GLY A 223 -10.91 -1.74 -36.87
N ALA A 224 -9.68 -1.63 -36.36
CA ALA A 224 -8.62 -2.63 -36.48
C ALA A 224 -8.55 -3.56 -35.25
N GLY A 225 -9.41 -3.35 -34.24
CA GLY A 225 -9.43 -4.13 -33.00
C GLY A 225 -8.46 -3.63 -31.93
N VAL A 226 -7.82 -2.47 -32.11
CA VAL A 226 -6.85 -1.93 -31.14
C VAL A 226 -7.59 -1.25 -29.98
N PRO A 227 -7.38 -1.71 -28.72
CA PRO A 227 -8.09 -1.15 -27.58
C PRO A 227 -7.53 0.22 -27.18
N HIS A 228 -8.42 1.13 -26.83
CA HIS A 228 -8.12 2.46 -26.32
C HIS A 228 -9.09 2.88 -25.21
N GLN A 229 -8.63 3.79 -24.36
CA GLN A 229 -9.43 4.37 -23.29
C GLN A 229 -10.37 5.46 -23.84
N VAL A 230 -11.61 5.46 -23.33
CA VAL A 230 -12.60 6.49 -23.61
C VAL A 230 -13.07 7.07 -22.27
N VAL A 231 -12.69 8.31 -21.98
CA VAL A 231 -13.10 9.02 -20.76
C VAL A 231 -14.48 9.63 -21.00
N ARG A 232 -15.50 9.19 -20.26
CA ARG A 232 -16.89 9.66 -20.40
C ARG A 232 -17.16 10.94 -19.63
N ASP A 233 -18.10 11.77 -20.06
CA ASP A 233 -18.53 12.93 -19.28
C ASP A 233 -19.11 12.55 -17.91
N VAL A 234 -19.06 13.48 -16.97
CA VAL A 234 -19.61 13.29 -15.62
C VAL A 234 -21.02 13.87 -15.57
N PRO A 235 -22.02 13.13 -15.07
CA PRO A 235 -23.34 13.70 -14.84
C PRO A 235 -23.33 14.66 -13.66
N ASP A 236 -24.21 15.67 -13.68
CA ASP A 236 -24.32 16.65 -12.58
C ASP A 236 -24.83 16.04 -11.26
N SER A 237 -25.50 14.87 -11.33
CA SER A 237 -26.01 14.10 -10.19
C SER A 237 -26.34 12.67 -10.59
N GLY A 238 -26.67 11.82 -9.62
CA GLY A 238 -27.17 10.46 -9.85
C GLY A 238 -26.08 9.39 -9.96
N LEU A 239 -24.91 9.64 -9.39
CA LEU A 239 -23.86 8.62 -9.22
C LEU A 239 -24.15 7.69 -8.04
N LEU A 240 -24.98 8.13 -7.10
CA LEU A 240 -25.51 7.31 -6.02
C LEU A 240 -26.88 6.73 -6.38
N THR A 241 -26.95 5.41 -6.52
CA THR A 241 -28.25 4.72 -6.54
C THR A 241 -28.72 4.52 -5.10
N VAL A 242 -29.99 4.83 -4.81
CA VAL A 242 -30.58 4.64 -3.49
C VAL A 242 -31.74 3.66 -3.59
N GLU A 243 -31.76 2.69 -2.70
CA GLU A 243 -32.79 1.68 -2.58
C GLU A 243 -33.33 1.66 -1.15
N ASP A 244 -34.66 1.68 -1.00
CA ASP A 244 -35.28 1.47 0.30
C ASP A 244 -35.13 0.00 0.71
N ALA A 245 -34.40 -0.21 1.80
CA ALA A 245 -34.11 -1.51 2.39
C ALA A 245 -34.59 -1.58 3.86
N SER A 246 -35.45 -0.66 4.28
CA SER A 246 -35.98 -0.58 5.66
C SER A 246 -36.72 -1.84 6.10
N GLY A 247 -37.34 -2.56 5.16
CA GLY A 247 -38.04 -3.82 5.39
C GLY A 247 -37.18 -5.09 5.37
N LEU A 248 -35.88 -4.98 5.05
CA LEU A 248 -35.02 -6.16 4.92
C LEU A 248 -34.42 -6.58 6.27
N ASP A 249 -34.67 -7.85 6.63
CA ASP A 249 -33.94 -8.51 7.71
C ASP A 249 -32.50 -8.85 7.26
N MET A 250 -31.70 -9.46 8.15
CA MET A 250 -30.30 -9.76 7.79
C MET A 250 -30.16 -10.80 6.67
N PRO A 251 -30.85 -11.94 6.69
CA PRO A 251 -30.84 -12.88 5.57
C PRO A 251 -31.17 -12.23 4.22
N ASP A 252 -32.25 -11.45 4.15
CA ASP A 252 -32.68 -10.78 2.91
C ASP A 252 -31.70 -9.70 2.48
N LEU A 253 -31.13 -8.95 3.43
CA LEU A 253 -30.07 -7.99 3.17
C LEU A 253 -28.83 -8.66 2.57
N MET A 254 -28.40 -9.81 3.13
CA MET A 254 -27.25 -10.54 2.61
C MET A 254 -27.50 -11.09 1.20
N ALA A 255 -28.72 -11.57 0.93
CA ALA A 255 -29.12 -11.99 -0.41
C ALA A 255 -29.15 -10.81 -1.40
N ARG A 256 -29.62 -9.65 -0.95
CA ARG A 256 -29.62 -8.42 -1.75
C ARG A 256 -28.19 -7.95 -2.06
N LEU A 257 -27.31 -7.93 -1.07
CA LEU A 257 -25.89 -7.61 -1.23
C LEU A 257 -25.21 -8.56 -2.21
N ALA A 258 -25.44 -9.87 -2.09
CA ALA A 258 -24.91 -10.86 -3.02
C ALA A 258 -25.38 -10.59 -4.46
N THR A 259 -26.65 -10.20 -4.65
CA THR A 259 -27.21 -9.82 -5.95
C THR A 259 -26.54 -8.56 -6.51
N LEU A 260 -26.33 -7.54 -5.68
CA LEU A 260 -25.68 -6.29 -6.08
C LEU A 260 -24.23 -6.52 -6.52
N LEU A 261 -23.45 -7.23 -5.70
CA LEU A 261 -22.03 -7.54 -5.95
C LEU A 261 -21.82 -8.49 -7.14
N ALA A 262 -22.84 -9.28 -7.48
CA ALA A 262 -22.82 -10.14 -8.65
C ALA A 262 -23.09 -9.38 -9.96
N ARG A 263 -23.58 -8.13 -9.94
CA ARG A 263 -23.93 -7.42 -11.18
C ARG A 263 -22.66 -7.19 -12.04
N PRO A 264 -22.61 -7.69 -13.29
CA PRO A 264 -21.41 -7.57 -14.13
C PRO A 264 -21.07 -6.11 -14.44
N PHE A 265 -19.79 -5.87 -14.72
CA PHE A 265 -19.32 -4.66 -15.37
C PHE A 265 -19.21 -4.90 -16.87
N ASP A 266 -19.64 -3.92 -17.66
CA ASP A 266 -19.39 -3.90 -19.10
C ASP A 266 -18.25 -2.91 -19.35
N LEU A 267 -17.10 -3.43 -19.77
CA LEU A 267 -15.88 -2.64 -19.98
C LEU A 267 -15.99 -1.64 -21.14
N GLU A 268 -16.92 -1.83 -22.08
CA GLU A 268 -17.11 -0.94 -23.24
C GLU A 268 -18.10 0.19 -22.95
N THR A 269 -19.16 -0.10 -22.20
CA THR A 269 -20.25 0.86 -21.96
C THR A 269 -20.26 1.46 -20.56
N GLY A 270 -19.72 0.76 -19.56
CA GLY A 270 -19.64 1.23 -18.18
C GLY A 270 -21.01 1.33 -17.48
N PRO A 271 -21.09 2.04 -16.33
CA PRO A 271 -19.98 2.61 -15.58
C PRO A 271 -19.14 1.52 -14.88
N LEU A 272 -17.83 1.75 -14.77
CA LEU A 272 -16.86 0.85 -14.13
C LEU A 272 -16.61 1.13 -12.65
N PHE A 273 -17.21 2.19 -12.13
CA PHE A 273 -17.27 2.54 -10.72
C PHE A 273 -18.73 2.81 -10.34
N ARG A 274 -19.19 2.29 -9.21
CA ARG A 274 -20.60 2.31 -8.82
C ARG A 274 -20.75 2.53 -7.31
N ALA A 275 -21.79 3.27 -6.94
CA ALA A 275 -22.19 3.49 -5.56
C ALA A 275 -23.68 3.18 -5.38
N HIS A 276 -24.00 2.33 -4.40
CA HIS A 276 -25.37 1.87 -4.10
C HIS A 276 -25.62 1.98 -2.60
N LEU A 277 -26.59 2.79 -2.19
CA LEU A 277 -27.01 2.93 -0.81
C LEU A 277 -28.31 2.14 -0.57
N LEU A 278 -28.22 1.13 0.30
CA LEU A 278 -29.38 0.46 0.88
C LEU A 278 -29.79 1.26 2.13
N ALA A 279 -30.82 2.10 1.98
CA ALA A 279 -31.35 2.96 3.02
C ALA A 279 -32.23 2.14 3.96
N ARG A 280 -31.74 1.85 5.16
CA ARG A 280 -32.44 1.08 6.19
C ARG A 280 -32.87 1.95 7.36
N GLY A 281 -32.20 3.08 7.57
CA GLY A 281 -32.30 3.84 8.80
C GLY A 281 -31.70 3.04 9.96
N THR A 282 -32.45 2.88 11.04
CA THR A 282 -32.00 2.10 12.21
C THR A 282 -32.03 0.59 11.93
N PRO A 283 -30.95 -0.17 12.21
CA PRO A 283 -29.78 0.23 12.98
C PRO A 283 -28.69 0.98 12.19
N ALA A 284 -28.56 0.74 10.87
CA ALA A 284 -27.58 1.39 10.02
C ALA A 284 -27.91 1.22 8.53
N ASP A 285 -27.57 2.23 7.73
CA ASP A 285 -27.56 2.14 6.27
C ASP A 285 -26.36 1.30 5.78
N VAL A 286 -26.46 0.77 4.56
CA VAL A 286 -25.37 0.02 3.92
C VAL A 286 -25.00 0.63 2.58
N LEU A 287 -23.75 1.08 2.45
CA LEU A 287 -23.19 1.60 1.20
C LEU A 287 -22.34 0.52 0.53
N VAL A 288 -22.78 0.04 -0.64
CA VAL A 288 -21.96 -0.76 -1.55
C VAL A 288 -21.21 0.20 -2.46
N LEU A 289 -19.88 0.12 -2.46
CA LEU A 289 -19.02 1.01 -3.20
C LEU A 289 -17.82 0.26 -3.77
N GLY A 290 -17.50 0.54 -5.03
CA GLY A 290 -16.35 -0.04 -5.70
C GLY A 290 -16.51 -0.05 -7.21
N GLY A 291 -15.80 -0.94 -7.88
CA GLY A 291 -15.72 -0.97 -9.33
C GLY A 291 -14.99 -2.17 -9.89
N HIS A 292 -14.60 -2.09 -11.16
CA HIS A 292 -13.78 -3.11 -11.81
C HIS A 292 -12.27 -2.87 -11.55
N HIS A 293 -11.48 -3.93 -11.41
CA HIS A 293 -10.03 -3.84 -11.17
C HIS A 293 -9.26 -3.11 -12.29
N ALA A 294 -9.86 -2.96 -13.48
CA ALA A 294 -9.27 -2.19 -14.58
C ALA A 294 -9.20 -0.68 -14.31
N VAL A 295 -9.94 -0.18 -13.30
CA VAL A 295 -9.99 1.23 -12.92
C VAL A 295 -9.70 1.47 -11.43
N LEU A 296 -9.52 0.40 -10.65
CA LEU A 296 -9.24 0.43 -9.21
C LEU A 296 -8.20 -0.64 -8.84
N ASP A 297 -7.40 -0.35 -7.83
CA ASP A 297 -6.53 -1.31 -7.16
C ASP A 297 -6.54 -1.07 -5.64
N GLY A 298 -5.81 -1.90 -4.89
CA GLY A 298 -5.76 -1.80 -3.43
C GLY A 298 -5.26 -0.45 -2.91
N TRP A 299 -4.35 0.20 -3.63
CA TRP A 299 -3.82 1.52 -3.26
C TRP A 299 -4.85 2.62 -3.54
N SER A 300 -5.46 2.59 -4.72
CA SER A 300 -6.45 3.54 -5.20
C SER A 300 -7.69 3.55 -4.31
N LEU A 301 -8.11 2.40 -3.77
CA LEU A 301 -9.19 2.33 -2.78
C LEU A 301 -8.91 3.21 -1.55
N GLY A 302 -7.68 3.18 -1.02
CA GLY A 302 -7.29 4.02 0.12
C GLY A 302 -7.31 5.52 -0.18
N ILE A 303 -6.99 5.93 -1.41
CA ILE A 303 -7.13 7.32 -1.87
C ILE A 303 -8.62 7.67 -1.98
N LEU A 304 -9.40 6.81 -2.65
CA LEU A 304 -10.81 7.01 -2.93
C LEU A 304 -11.62 7.25 -1.66
N PHE A 305 -11.47 6.40 -0.64
CA PHE A 305 -12.22 6.56 0.61
C PHE A 305 -11.85 7.82 1.38
N ARG A 306 -10.55 8.16 1.41
CA ARG A 306 -10.08 9.38 2.08
C ARG A 306 -10.66 10.63 1.43
N GLU A 307 -10.53 10.72 0.11
CA GLU A 307 -11.05 11.88 -0.64
C GLU A 307 -12.58 11.93 -0.59
N LEU A 308 -13.28 10.80 -0.71
CA LEU A 308 -14.74 10.75 -0.57
C LEU A 308 -15.21 11.27 0.79
N ALA A 309 -14.53 10.88 1.88
CA ALA A 309 -14.84 11.36 3.22
C ALA A 309 -14.61 12.88 3.39
N GLU A 310 -13.55 13.42 2.77
CA GLU A 310 -13.29 14.87 2.74
C GLU A 310 -14.35 15.63 1.93
N LEU A 311 -14.68 15.14 0.74
CA LEU A 311 -15.68 15.72 -0.14
C LEU A 311 -17.08 15.67 0.48
N TYR A 312 -17.41 14.58 1.17
CA TYR A 312 -18.68 14.45 1.90
C TYR A 312 -18.79 15.45 3.05
N ARG A 313 -17.69 15.65 3.79
CA ARG A 313 -17.63 16.62 4.88
C ARG A 313 -17.82 18.06 4.38
N GLU A 314 -17.19 18.41 3.26
CA GLU A 314 -17.42 19.70 2.59
C GLU A 314 -18.90 19.84 2.18
N ALA A 315 -19.46 18.82 1.53
CA ALA A 315 -20.84 18.84 1.03
C ALA A 315 -21.91 18.91 2.13
N THR A 316 -21.56 18.55 3.37
CA THR A 316 -22.41 18.66 4.57
C THR A 316 -22.18 19.95 5.36
N GLY A 317 -21.40 20.91 4.83
CA GLY A 317 -21.16 22.22 5.43
C GLY A 317 -19.88 22.33 6.27
N GLY A 318 -19.03 21.31 6.23
CA GLY A 318 -17.68 21.37 6.81
C GLY A 318 -16.70 22.19 5.97
N PRO A 319 -15.42 22.25 6.38
CA PRO A 319 -14.37 22.95 5.64
C PRO A 319 -14.22 22.41 4.22
N ALA A 320 -13.78 23.27 3.29
CA ALA A 320 -13.44 22.88 1.93
C ALA A 320 -12.38 21.77 1.92
N ALA A 321 -12.54 20.79 1.03
CA ALA A 321 -11.60 19.71 0.86
C ALA A 321 -10.27 20.25 0.30
N GLY A 322 -9.18 20.02 1.01
CA GLY A 322 -7.82 20.49 0.66
C GLY A 322 -7.15 19.71 -0.46
N LEU A 323 -7.91 19.26 -1.46
CA LEU A 323 -7.44 18.37 -2.51
C LEU A 323 -6.61 19.13 -3.54
N MET A 324 -5.29 18.94 -3.49
CA MET A 324 -4.36 19.53 -4.47
C MET A 324 -4.70 19.10 -5.91
N ALA A 325 -4.40 19.95 -6.89
CA ALA A 325 -4.54 19.59 -8.30
C ALA A 325 -3.65 18.38 -8.61
N LEU A 326 -4.23 17.38 -9.29
CA LEU A 326 -3.49 16.22 -9.74
C LEU A 326 -2.59 16.66 -10.93
N PRO A 327 -1.26 16.48 -10.86
CA PRO A 327 -0.35 16.91 -11.93
C PRO A 327 -0.45 16.05 -13.19
N VAL A 328 -0.85 14.78 -13.03
CA VAL A 328 -1.08 13.80 -14.09
C VAL A 328 -2.31 12.97 -13.79
N ARG A 329 -2.80 12.21 -14.77
CA ARG A 329 -3.93 11.27 -14.71
C ARG A 329 -3.49 9.89 -15.19
N TYR A 330 -4.35 8.90 -14.99
CA TYR A 330 -4.05 7.53 -15.40
C TYR A 330 -3.81 7.39 -16.92
N ALA A 331 -4.52 8.16 -17.74
CA ALA A 331 -4.30 8.22 -19.18
C ALA A 331 -2.87 8.65 -19.55
N ASP A 332 -2.29 9.58 -18.79
CA ASP A 332 -0.90 10.01 -18.98
C ASP A 332 0.07 8.88 -18.66
N TYR A 333 -0.18 8.16 -17.56
CA TYR A 333 0.60 6.98 -17.18
C TYR A 333 0.52 5.87 -18.24
N ALA A 334 -0.67 5.57 -18.74
CA ALA A 334 -0.83 4.53 -19.77
C ALA A 334 -0.07 4.88 -21.05
N HIS A 335 -0.10 6.14 -21.48
CA HIS A 335 0.67 6.61 -22.62
C HIS A 335 2.18 6.54 -22.36
N TRP A 336 2.63 7.06 -21.23
CA TRP A 336 4.03 7.02 -20.80
C TRP A 336 4.58 5.59 -20.71
N GLN A 337 3.81 4.67 -20.13
CA GLN A 337 4.22 3.27 -19.97
C GLN A 337 4.50 2.61 -21.34
N ARG A 338 3.69 2.92 -22.36
CA ARG A 338 3.88 2.40 -23.72
C ARG A 338 5.11 2.98 -24.42
N GLN A 339 5.54 4.18 -24.03
CA GLN A 339 6.77 4.78 -24.57
C GLN A 339 8.02 4.26 -23.87
N VAL A 340 7.98 4.15 -22.54
CA VAL A 340 9.13 3.70 -21.73
C VAL A 340 9.45 2.24 -21.95
N LEU A 341 8.42 1.39 -22.07
CA LEU A 341 8.60 -0.01 -22.45
C LEU A 341 8.72 -0.11 -23.98
N SER A 342 9.77 0.50 -24.52
CA SER A 342 10.15 0.38 -25.93
C SER A 342 10.32 -1.09 -26.33
N ALA A 343 10.23 -1.38 -27.63
CA ALA A 343 10.37 -2.75 -28.13
C ALA A 343 11.65 -3.44 -27.63
N ASP A 344 12.77 -2.71 -27.60
CA ASP A 344 14.05 -3.22 -27.11
C ASP A 344 14.04 -3.50 -25.61
N ARG A 345 13.47 -2.59 -24.81
CA ARG A 345 13.36 -2.77 -23.36
C ARG A 345 12.44 -3.95 -23.02
N LEU A 346 11.32 -4.06 -23.71
CA LEU A 346 10.37 -5.15 -23.54
C LEU A 346 11.00 -6.49 -23.95
N ALA A 347 11.78 -6.53 -25.03
CA ALA A 347 12.50 -7.73 -25.46
C ALA A 347 13.53 -8.17 -24.42
N ALA A 348 14.30 -7.23 -23.84
CA ALA A 348 15.27 -7.53 -22.80
C ALA A 348 14.61 -8.09 -21.52
N GLU A 349 13.53 -7.46 -21.04
CA GLU A 349 12.79 -7.94 -19.87
C GLU A 349 12.12 -9.29 -20.14
N THR A 350 11.56 -9.48 -21.34
CA THR A 350 10.97 -10.76 -21.75
C THR A 350 12.00 -11.87 -21.78
N GLY A 351 13.20 -11.62 -22.33
CA GLY A 351 14.29 -12.59 -22.37
C GLY A 351 14.70 -13.06 -20.97
N TRP A 352 14.83 -12.12 -20.03
CA TRP A 352 15.13 -12.46 -18.64
C TRP A 352 14.04 -13.33 -17.98
N TRP A 353 12.76 -13.01 -18.19
CA TRP A 353 11.66 -13.81 -17.66
C TRP A 353 11.58 -15.19 -18.32
N GLN A 354 11.83 -15.30 -19.62
CA GLN A 354 11.90 -16.59 -20.33
C GLN A 354 13.02 -17.48 -19.80
N GLU A 355 14.19 -16.90 -19.52
CA GLU A 355 15.31 -17.62 -18.91
C GLU A 355 14.99 -18.04 -17.46
N THR A 356 14.49 -17.10 -16.64
CA THR A 356 14.21 -17.31 -15.22
C THR A 356 13.10 -18.33 -14.98
N LEU A 357 12.06 -18.32 -15.83
CA LEU A 357 10.94 -19.25 -15.75
C LEU A 357 11.17 -20.53 -16.60
N SER A 358 12.37 -20.73 -17.14
CA SER A 358 12.70 -21.92 -17.90
C SER A 358 12.68 -23.16 -17.00
N GLY A 359 11.90 -24.16 -17.40
CA GLY A 359 11.83 -25.45 -16.68
C GLY A 359 10.98 -25.44 -15.41
N VAL A 360 10.28 -24.34 -15.11
CA VAL A 360 9.34 -24.34 -13.98
C VAL A 360 8.21 -25.35 -14.19
N PRO A 361 7.67 -25.96 -13.11
CA PRO A 361 6.54 -26.87 -13.23
C PRO A 361 5.32 -26.19 -13.85
N GLU A 362 4.61 -26.89 -14.74
CA GLU A 362 3.35 -26.40 -15.33
C GLU A 362 2.29 -26.13 -14.26
N ALA A 363 2.29 -26.91 -13.18
CA ALA A 363 1.41 -26.74 -12.05
C ALA A 363 2.04 -27.28 -10.75
N ILE A 364 1.80 -26.57 -9.64
CA ILE A 364 2.02 -27.14 -8.31
C ILE A 364 0.94 -28.19 -8.00
N THR A 365 1.35 -29.28 -7.35
CA THR A 365 0.44 -30.30 -6.83
C THR A 365 0.22 -30.05 -5.34
N LEU A 366 -1.04 -29.94 -4.93
CA LEU A 366 -1.46 -29.78 -3.53
C LEU A 366 -2.48 -30.88 -3.20
N PRO A 367 -2.73 -31.17 -1.92
CA PRO A 367 -3.68 -32.19 -1.50
C PRO A 367 -5.13 -31.67 -1.66
N PHE A 368 -5.53 -31.38 -2.90
CA PHE A 368 -6.86 -30.91 -3.23
C PHE A 368 -7.89 -32.02 -2.99
N ASP A 369 -9.03 -31.66 -2.39
CA ASP A 369 -10.14 -32.60 -2.16
C ASP A 369 -10.82 -33.05 -3.46
N ARG A 370 -10.63 -32.31 -4.55
CA ARG A 370 -11.27 -32.51 -5.86
C ARG A 370 -10.25 -32.34 -6.99
N PRO A 371 -10.41 -33.06 -8.11
CA PRO A 371 -9.54 -32.89 -9.28
C PRO A 371 -9.68 -31.48 -9.87
N ARG A 372 -8.59 -30.97 -10.45
CA ARG A 372 -8.59 -29.68 -11.15
C ARG A 372 -9.49 -29.75 -12.40
N PRO A 373 -10.51 -28.88 -12.55
CA PRO A 373 -11.34 -28.87 -13.74
C PRO A 373 -10.58 -28.32 -14.95
N GLN A 374 -11.01 -28.67 -16.16
CA GLN A 374 -10.43 -28.13 -17.40
C GLN A 374 -10.73 -26.65 -17.62
N VAL A 375 -11.87 -26.19 -17.11
CA VAL A 375 -12.32 -24.79 -17.19
C VAL A 375 -12.44 -24.26 -15.77
N MET A 376 -11.79 -23.13 -15.50
CA MET A 376 -11.87 -22.46 -14.20
C MET A 376 -13.25 -21.83 -14.02
N ASP A 377 -13.92 -22.11 -12.90
CA ASP A 377 -15.24 -21.53 -12.58
C ASP A 377 -15.16 -20.27 -11.72
N TYR A 378 -13.95 -19.92 -11.23
CA TYR A 378 -13.65 -18.79 -10.35
C TYR A 378 -14.42 -18.79 -9.02
N ALA A 379 -15.07 -19.91 -8.67
CA ALA A 379 -15.77 -20.04 -7.40
C ALA A 379 -14.74 -20.13 -6.26
N GLY A 380 -14.85 -19.22 -5.29
CA GLY A 380 -13.90 -19.11 -4.18
C GLY A 380 -14.60 -19.03 -2.83
N GLY A 381 -13.90 -19.50 -1.80
CA GLY A 381 -14.25 -19.28 -0.40
C GLY A 381 -13.10 -18.57 0.32
N VAL A 382 -13.40 -17.96 1.46
CA VAL A 382 -12.40 -17.27 2.29
C VAL A 382 -12.38 -17.90 3.68
N VAL A 383 -11.21 -18.34 4.12
CA VAL A 383 -10.97 -18.79 5.49
C VAL A 383 -10.11 -17.73 6.18
N PRO A 384 -10.67 -16.90 7.07
CA PRO A 384 -9.90 -15.87 7.74
C PRO A 384 -8.92 -16.51 8.74
N LEU A 385 -7.67 -16.07 8.69
CA LEU A 385 -6.63 -16.44 9.65
C LEU A 385 -6.17 -15.18 10.38
N THR A 386 -6.14 -15.22 11.71
CA THR A 386 -5.62 -14.14 12.54
C THR A 386 -4.33 -14.58 13.22
N VAL A 387 -3.24 -13.84 13.00
CA VAL A 387 -1.97 -14.05 13.69
C VAL A 387 -1.90 -13.09 14.88
N GLY A 388 -1.77 -13.65 16.09
CA GLY A 388 -1.73 -12.87 17.33
C GLY A 388 -0.51 -11.95 17.41
N ARG A 389 -0.66 -10.83 18.14
CA ARG A 389 0.36 -9.78 18.28
C ARG A 389 1.75 -10.30 18.66
N ALA A 390 1.82 -11.27 19.58
CA ALA A 390 3.08 -11.86 20.03
C ALA A 390 3.84 -12.52 18.86
N VAL A 391 3.14 -13.34 18.07
CA VAL A 391 3.71 -14.04 16.90
C VAL A 391 4.08 -13.03 15.82
N THR A 392 3.23 -12.03 15.55
CA THR A 392 3.56 -10.94 14.61
C THR A 392 4.81 -10.18 15.05
N GLY A 393 4.99 -9.95 16.35
CA GLY A 393 6.20 -9.34 16.91
C GLY A 393 7.45 -10.19 16.64
N GLN A 394 7.36 -11.49 16.87
CA GLN A 394 8.46 -12.44 16.60
C GLN A 394 8.81 -12.51 15.11
N LEU A 395 7.82 -12.53 14.21
CA LEU A 395 8.03 -12.53 12.75
C LEU A 395 8.74 -11.25 12.29
N LYS A 396 8.35 -10.09 12.82
CA LYS A 396 9.03 -8.81 12.57
C LYS A 396 10.46 -8.80 13.14
N GLY A 397 10.65 -9.40 14.31
CA GLY A 397 11.98 -9.57 14.92
C GLY A 397 12.89 -10.43 14.05
N LEU A 398 12.38 -11.56 13.54
CA LEU A 398 13.11 -12.45 12.62
C LEU A 398 13.52 -11.70 11.34
N ALA A 399 12.58 -10.98 10.72
CA ALA A 399 12.85 -10.19 9.52
C ALA A 399 14.05 -9.24 9.73
N ARG A 400 14.09 -8.53 10.86
CA ARG A 400 15.20 -7.63 11.19
C ARG A 400 16.52 -8.36 11.43
N GLN A 401 16.49 -9.45 12.19
CA GLN A 401 17.69 -10.25 12.50
C GLN A 401 18.35 -10.84 11.25
N THR A 402 17.57 -11.07 10.19
CA THR A 402 18.05 -11.65 8.93
C THR A 402 18.20 -10.62 7.80
N GLY A 403 18.01 -9.32 8.08
CA GLY A 403 18.04 -8.28 7.04
C GLY A 403 16.94 -8.40 5.98
N ALA A 404 15.86 -9.11 6.29
CA ALA A 404 14.71 -9.35 5.42
C ALA A 404 13.54 -8.42 5.75
N THR A 405 12.54 -8.39 4.86
CA THR A 405 11.25 -7.77 5.15
C THR A 405 10.27 -8.79 5.73
N LEU A 406 9.21 -8.32 6.39
CA LEU A 406 8.14 -9.21 6.83
C LEU A 406 7.52 -9.99 5.66
N PHE A 407 7.44 -9.37 4.48
CA PHE A 407 6.97 -10.03 3.26
C PHE A 407 7.83 -11.25 2.92
N MET A 408 9.15 -11.09 2.85
CA MET A 408 10.09 -12.19 2.56
C MET A 408 9.99 -13.33 3.57
N VAL A 409 9.84 -13.01 4.87
CA VAL A 409 9.65 -14.03 5.92
C VAL A 409 8.35 -14.82 5.71
N LEU A 410 7.25 -14.12 5.40
CA LEU A 410 5.96 -14.76 5.15
C LEU A 410 5.96 -15.56 3.84
N GLU A 411 6.59 -15.06 2.79
CA GLU A 411 6.76 -15.76 1.52
C GLU A 411 7.59 -17.04 1.70
N ALA A 412 8.70 -16.97 2.42
CA ALA A 412 9.51 -18.15 2.74
C ALA A 412 8.72 -19.19 3.56
N ALA A 413 7.95 -18.74 4.55
CA ALA A 413 7.09 -19.62 5.35
C ALA A 413 5.98 -20.26 4.48
N PHE A 414 5.38 -19.49 3.57
CA PHE A 414 4.35 -19.98 2.65
C PHE A 414 4.92 -20.99 1.65
N SER A 415 6.06 -20.70 1.02
CA SER A 415 6.75 -21.63 0.10
C SER A 415 7.17 -22.92 0.81
N ALA A 416 7.66 -22.82 2.06
CA ALA A 416 7.98 -24.00 2.88
C ALA A 416 6.72 -24.82 3.20
N LEU A 417 5.59 -24.17 3.49
CA LEU A 417 4.31 -24.85 3.68
C LEU A 417 3.87 -25.57 2.40
N LEU A 418 3.87 -24.91 1.25
CA LEU A 418 3.50 -25.51 -0.03
C LEU A 418 4.38 -26.72 -0.36
N SER A 419 5.70 -26.59 -0.15
CA SER A 419 6.65 -27.69 -0.33
C SER A 419 6.31 -28.89 0.57
N ARG A 420 6.00 -28.65 1.85
CA ARG A 420 5.56 -29.70 2.80
C ARG A 420 4.23 -30.34 2.43
N LEU A 421 3.35 -29.62 1.74
CA LEU A 421 2.08 -30.13 1.25
C LEU A 421 2.20 -30.88 -0.09
N GLY A 422 3.41 -30.99 -0.66
CA GLY A 422 3.65 -31.78 -1.86
C GLY A 422 3.82 -30.97 -3.14
N ALA A 423 3.96 -29.64 -3.07
CA ALA A 423 4.24 -28.80 -4.24
C ALA A 423 5.64 -29.04 -4.86
N GLY A 424 6.49 -29.82 -4.19
CA GLY A 424 7.86 -30.10 -4.62
C GLY A 424 8.88 -29.17 -3.96
N ARG A 425 10.13 -29.21 -4.46
CA ARG A 425 11.23 -28.39 -3.95
C ARG A 425 11.37 -27.06 -4.69
N ASP A 426 10.81 -26.97 -5.88
CA ASP A 426 10.74 -25.76 -6.70
C ASP A 426 9.28 -25.28 -6.72
N VAL A 427 9.03 -24.15 -6.06
CA VAL A 427 7.68 -23.64 -5.80
C VAL A 427 7.56 -22.27 -6.44
N VAL A 428 6.66 -22.17 -7.42
CA VAL A 428 6.35 -20.90 -8.10
C VAL A 428 5.09 -20.30 -7.50
N VAL A 429 5.21 -19.09 -6.96
CA VAL A 429 4.10 -18.33 -6.38
C VAL A 429 4.04 -16.96 -7.06
N GLY A 430 2.87 -16.60 -7.58
CA GLY A 430 2.64 -15.26 -8.10
C GLY A 430 2.38 -14.27 -6.98
N THR A 431 3.01 -13.10 -7.03
CA THR A 431 2.82 -12.00 -6.08
C THR A 431 2.48 -10.72 -6.86
N PRO A 432 1.54 -9.89 -6.37
CA PRO A 432 1.07 -8.69 -7.07
C PRO A 432 2.00 -7.49 -6.94
#